data_AF-Q1J0J1-F1
#
_entry.id   AF-Q1J0J1-F1
#
_cell.length_a   1.000
_cell.length_b   1.000
_cell.length_c   1.000
_cell.angle_alpha   90.00
_cell.angle_beta   90.00
_cell.angle_gamma   90.00
#
_symmetry.space_group_name_H-M   'P 1'
#
loop_
_entity.id
_entity.type
_entity.pdbx_description
1 polymer ?
#
loop_
_entity_poly.entity_id
_entity_poly.type
_entity_poly.pdbx_seq_one_letter_code
_entity_poly.pdbx_strand_id
1 'polypeptide(L)'
;MTRDNRLYLAWVVALLATLGSLWFSEVRQFVPCVLCWFQRIAMYPLALLLGIAALRADLGIRVYALPLAAIGWVIALIQNLEDWGVIPTLRVCSARAAAPCDVHWPVWGAGASLNSVLTIPVLSLVAFTLIIGLLSWARERKV
;
A
#
# COMPACT_ATOMS: atom_id res chain seq x y z
N MET A 1 17.69 -9.42 13.62
CA MET A 1 17.43 -8.08 13.04
C MET A 1 17.65 -7.03 14.12
N THR A 2 18.72 -6.25 13.98
CA THR A 2 18.92 -4.98 14.68
C THR A 2 17.76 -4.02 14.39
N ARG A 3 17.49 -3.05 15.29
CA ARG A 3 16.36 -2.11 15.19
C ARG A 3 16.34 -1.37 13.85
N ASP A 4 17.51 -1.03 13.35
CA ASP A 4 17.69 -0.30 12.10
C ASP A 4 17.23 -1.13 10.89
N ASN A 5 17.58 -2.42 10.83
CA ASN A 5 17.24 -3.28 9.70
C ASN A 5 15.73 -3.38 9.46
N ARG A 6 14.90 -3.25 10.52
CA ARG A 6 13.44 -3.28 10.38
C ARG A 6 12.89 -1.99 9.79
N LEU A 7 13.42 -0.84 10.22
CA LEU A 7 13.07 0.47 9.66
C LEU A 7 13.51 0.56 8.20
N TYR A 8 14.72 0.08 7.88
CA TYR A 8 15.22 0.01 6.51
C TYR A 8 14.34 -0.88 5.62
N LEU A 9 13.93 -2.07 6.10
CA LEU A 9 13.02 -2.94 5.34
C LEU A 9 11.65 -2.30 5.14
N ALA A 10 11.08 -1.68 6.18
CA ALA A 10 9.78 -0.99 6.06
C ALA A 10 9.86 0.17 5.07
N TRP A 11 10.97 0.91 5.08
CA TRP A 11 11.23 1.96 4.11
C TRP A 11 11.34 1.43 2.68
N VAL A 12 12.11 0.35 2.45
CA VAL A 12 12.25 -0.27 1.12
C VAL A 12 10.88 -0.72 0.59
N VAL A 13 10.04 -1.33 1.43
CA VAL A 13 8.68 -1.72 1.04
C VAL A 13 7.84 -0.51 0.63
N ALA A 14 7.85 0.57 1.43
CA ALA A 14 7.11 1.80 1.13
C ALA A 14 7.60 2.49 -0.15
N LEU A 15 8.93 2.48 -0.38
CA LEU A 15 9.57 3.04 -1.56
C LEU A 15 9.18 2.26 -2.82
N LEU A 16 9.28 0.92 -2.79
CA LEU A 16 8.87 0.06 -3.90
C LEU A 16 7.37 0.19 -4.20
N ALA A 17 6.52 0.29 -3.17
CA ALA A 17 5.08 0.49 -3.36
C ALA A 17 4.78 1.84 -4.03
N THR A 18 5.49 2.90 -3.65
CA THR A 18 5.33 4.25 -4.23
C THR A 18 5.82 4.29 -5.67
N LEU A 19 7.01 3.74 -5.95
CA LEU A 19 7.57 3.66 -7.30
C LEU A 19 6.71 2.78 -8.22
N GLY A 20 6.23 1.64 -7.73
CA GLY A 20 5.31 0.77 -8.46
C GLY A 20 4.01 1.50 -8.80
N SER A 21 3.43 2.24 -7.86
CA SER A 21 2.21 3.02 -8.10
C SER A 21 2.41 4.10 -9.16
N LEU A 22 3.55 4.79 -9.16
CA LEU A 22 3.91 5.79 -10.18
C LEU A 22 4.16 5.16 -11.54
N TRP A 23 4.87 4.03 -11.59
CA TRP A 23 5.15 3.29 -12.81
C TRP A 23 3.87 2.86 -13.52
N PHE A 24 2.88 2.34 -12.78
CA PHE A 24 1.59 1.96 -13.36
C PHE A 24 0.83 3.16 -13.92
N SER A 25 0.92 4.32 -13.26
CA SER A 25 0.26 5.57 -13.71
C SER A 25 0.92 6.14 -14.96
N GLU A 26 2.24 6.33 -14.94
CA GLU A 26 2.94 7.14 -15.93
C GLU A 26 3.42 6.31 -17.12
N VAL A 27 3.83 5.06 -16.89
CA VAL A 27 4.41 4.23 -17.96
C VAL A 27 3.36 3.33 -18.57
N ARG A 28 2.52 2.70 -17.75
CA ARG A 28 1.44 1.82 -18.23
C ARG A 28 0.12 2.54 -18.48
N GLN A 29 0.03 3.84 -18.15
CA GLN A 29 -1.15 4.68 -18.36
C GLN A 29 -2.42 4.10 -17.71
N PHE A 30 -2.26 3.38 -16.59
CA PHE A 30 -3.40 2.88 -15.82
C PHE A 30 -3.99 4.03 -15.02
N VAL A 31 -5.24 4.37 -15.36
CA VAL A 31 -5.96 5.46 -14.70
C VAL A 31 -6.30 5.04 -13.27
N PRO A 32 -5.84 5.79 -12.24
CA PRO A 32 -6.11 5.44 -10.86
C PRO A 32 -7.58 5.71 -10.52
N CYS A 33 -8.20 4.77 -9.80
CA CYS A 33 -9.51 4.99 -9.20
C CYS A 33 -9.40 5.89 -7.95
N VAL A 34 -10.55 6.34 -7.44
CA VAL A 34 -10.60 7.24 -6.27
C VAL A 34 -10.02 6.57 -5.01
N LEU A 35 -10.29 5.28 -4.79
CA LEU A 35 -9.74 4.54 -3.65
C LEU A 35 -8.22 4.35 -3.76
N CYS A 36 -7.70 4.03 -4.94
CA CYS A 36 -6.25 4.00 -5.18
C CYS A 36 -5.61 5.36 -4.92
N TRP A 37 -6.30 6.47 -5.22
CA TRP A 37 -5.80 7.80 -4.92
C TRP A 37 -5.68 8.04 -3.41
N PHE A 38 -6.68 7.63 -2.62
CA PHE A 38 -6.58 7.67 -1.17
C PHE A 38 -5.46 6.77 -0.61
N GLN A 39 -5.22 5.60 -1.21
CA GLN A 39 -4.08 4.76 -0.85
C GLN A 39 -2.73 5.46 -1.12
N ARG A 40 -2.61 6.22 -2.22
CA ARG A 40 -1.41 7.03 -2.52
C ARG A 40 -1.16 8.11 -1.47
N ILE A 41 -2.22 8.81 -1.02
CA ILE A 41 -2.10 9.81 0.06
C ILE A 41 -1.55 9.19 1.35
N ALA A 42 -1.93 7.95 1.66
CA ALA A 42 -1.38 7.24 2.83
C ALA A 42 0.06 6.74 2.59
N MET A 43 0.36 6.20 1.40
CA MET A 43 1.64 5.53 1.12
C MET A 43 2.80 6.50 0.84
N TYR A 44 2.58 7.60 0.10
CA TYR A 44 3.67 8.47 -0.33
C TYR A 44 4.36 9.18 0.84
N PRO A 45 3.62 9.73 1.84
CA PRO A 45 4.25 10.27 3.04
C PRO A 45 4.99 9.20 3.85
N LEU A 46 4.48 7.96 3.90
CA LEU A 46 5.17 6.85 4.58
C LEU A 46 6.55 6.56 3.97
N ALA A 47 6.68 6.59 2.65
CA ALA A 47 7.97 6.38 1.98
C ALA A 47 9.01 7.43 2.40
N LEU A 48 8.60 8.70 2.53
CA LEU A 48 9.49 9.77 2.98
C LEU A 48 9.79 9.67 4.48
N LEU A 49 8.75 9.53 5.31
CA LEU A 49 8.87 9.49 6.77
C LEU A 49 9.70 8.30 7.25
N LEU A 50 9.46 7.10 6.69
CA LEU A 50 10.24 5.91 7.02
C LEU A 50 11.68 6.02 6.52
N GLY A 51 11.93 6.72 5.41
CA GLY A 51 13.29 6.97 4.92
C GLY A 51 14.10 7.85 5.86
N ILE A 52 13.51 8.96 6.32
CA ILE A 52 14.15 9.85 7.30
C ILE A 52 14.40 9.10 8.61
N ALA A 53 13.41 8.33 9.08
CA ALA A 53 13.52 7.55 10.31
C ALA A 53 14.56 6.43 10.20
N ALA A 54 14.69 5.77 9.05
CA ALA A 54 15.69 4.74 8.80
C ALA A 54 17.12 5.32 8.83
N LEU A 55 17.34 6.48 8.20
CA LEU A 55 18.63 7.18 8.22
C LEU A 55 19.02 7.70 9.61
N ARG A 56 18.05 8.09 10.42
CA ARG A 56 18.26 8.59 11.79
C ARG A 56 18.18 7.50 12.87
N ALA A 57 17.89 6.25 12.50
CA ALA A 57 17.59 5.17 13.43
C ALA A 57 16.50 5.51 14.47
N ASP A 58 15.54 6.36 14.11
CA ASP A 58 14.52 6.88 15.02
C ASP A 58 13.26 6.01 15.03
N LEU A 59 13.03 5.29 16.13
CA LEU A 59 11.86 4.44 16.32
C LEU A 59 10.62 5.20 16.83
N GLY A 60 10.76 6.46 17.22
CA GLY A 60 9.64 7.32 17.61
C GLY A 60 8.64 7.53 16.46
N ILE A 61 9.09 7.35 15.21
CA ILE A 61 8.25 7.48 14.01
C ILE A 61 7.03 6.54 14.02
N ARG A 62 7.09 5.43 14.77
CA ARG A 62 6.00 4.43 14.86
C ARG A 62 4.67 5.05 15.26
N VAL A 63 4.68 6.09 16.10
CA VAL A 63 3.47 6.77 16.57
C VAL A 63 2.72 7.45 15.42
N TYR A 64 3.43 7.90 14.39
CA TYR A 64 2.85 8.56 13.21
C TYR A 64 2.67 7.58 12.05
N ALA A 65 3.63 6.69 11.83
CA ALA A 65 3.62 5.75 10.72
C ALA A 65 2.54 4.66 10.88
N LEU A 66 2.30 4.16 12.09
CA LEU A 66 1.32 3.08 12.31
C LEU A 66 -0.13 3.52 12.03
N PRO A 67 -0.64 4.66 12.56
CA PRO A 67 -1.99 5.12 12.23
C PRO A 67 -2.17 5.39 10.74
N LEU A 68 -1.17 6.01 10.10
CA LEU A 68 -1.23 6.31 8.67
C LEU A 68 -1.24 5.03 7.82
N ALA A 69 -0.39 4.05 8.17
CA ALA A 69 -0.38 2.75 7.51
C ALA A 69 -1.68 1.97 7.75
N ALA A 70 -2.28 2.07 8.95
CA ALA A 70 -3.56 1.44 9.26
C ALA A 70 -4.71 2.03 8.44
N ILE A 71 -4.75 3.36 8.26
CA ILE A 71 -5.73 4.01 7.38
C ILE A 71 -5.57 3.50 5.95
N GLY A 72 -4.34 3.49 5.42
CA GLY A 72 -4.06 2.95 4.09
C GLY A 72 -4.45 1.48 3.94
N TRP A 73 -4.20 0.68 4.98
CA TRP A 73 -4.58 -0.74 5.05
C TRP A 73 -6.09 -0.96 4.99
N VAL A 74 -6.88 -0.18 5.73
CA VAL A 74 -8.36 -0.26 5.70
C VAL A 74 -8.88 0.07 4.30
N ILE A 75 -8.35 1.12 3.66
CA ILE A 75 -8.76 1.50 2.31
C ILE A 75 -8.36 0.42 1.29
N ALA A 76 -7.18 -0.19 1.44
CA ALA A 76 -6.75 -1.33 0.63
C ALA A 76 -7.66 -2.55 0.83
N LEU A 77 -8.06 -2.83 2.06
CA LEU A 77 -8.98 -3.92 2.37
C LEU A 77 -10.34 -3.70 1.69
N ILE A 78 -10.93 -2.51 1.83
CA ILE A 78 -12.21 -2.15 1.18
C ILE A 78 -12.10 -2.34 -0.34
N GLN A 79 -11.03 -1.87 -0.95
CA GLN A 79 -10.80 -2.02 -2.39
C GLN A 79 -10.71 -3.50 -2.81
N ASN A 80 -10.08 -4.37 -2.02
CA ASN A 80 -10.01 -5.80 -2.31
C ASN A 80 -11.39 -6.47 -2.14
N LEU A 81 -12.18 -6.07 -1.14
CA LEU A 81 -13.54 -6.59 -0.97
C LEU A 81 -14.44 -6.21 -2.15
N GLU A 82 -14.27 -5.02 -2.72
CA GLU A 82 -14.98 -4.57 -3.93
C GLU A 82 -14.54 -5.38 -5.16
N ASP A 83 -13.22 -5.57 -5.34
CA ASP A 83 -12.61 -6.38 -6.41
C ASP A 83 -13.06 -7.86 -6.37
N TRP A 84 -13.27 -8.42 -5.17
CA TRP A 84 -13.77 -9.79 -4.98
C TRP A 84 -15.30 -9.91 -5.01
N GLY A 85 -16.03 -8.81 -5.19
CA GLY A 85 -17.49 -8.82 -5.24
C GLY A 85 -18.19 -9.13 -3.91
N VAL A 86 -17.47 -9.04 -2.79
CA VAL A 86 -18.04 -9.23 -1.43
C VAL A 86 -18.91 -8.03 -1.04
N ILE A 87 -18.52 -6.83 -1.48
CA ILE A 87 -19.28 -5.59 -1.28
C ILE A 87 -19.68 -4.98 -2.63
N PRO A 88 -20.84 -4.31 -2.72
CA PRO A 88 -21.22 -3.59 -3.91
C PRO A 88 -20.27 -2.40 -4.14
N THR A 89 -20.03 -2.06 -5.41
CA THR A 89 -19.18 -0.94 -5.79
C THR A 89 -19.61 0.36 -5.12
N LEU A 90 -18.69 1.02 -4.43
CA LEU A 90 -19.01 2.25 -3.71
C LEU A 90 -19.44 3.34 -4.70
N ARG A 91 -20.49 4.12 -4.35
CA ARG A 91 -20.96 5.24 -5.20
C ARG A 91 -19.87 6.28 -5.52
N VAL A 92 -18.87 6.38 -4.64
CA VAL A 92 -17.69 7.24 -4.82
C VAL A 92 -16.83 6.78 -6.00
N CYS A 93 -16.81 5.48 -6.30
CA CYS A 93 -16.13 4.89 -7.45
C CYS A 93 -16.89 5.03 -8.78
N SER A 94 -18.22 5.20 -8.75
CA SER A 94 -19.04 5.26 -9.98
C SER A 94 -19.40 6.67 -10.45
N ALA A 95 -19.46 7.66 -9.56
CA ALA A 95 -19.97 8.99 -9.90
C ALA A 95 -18.89 10.03 -10.27
N ARG A 96 -17.62 9.81 -9.90
CA ARG A 96 -16.53 10.80 -10.07
C ARG A 96 -15.16 10.19 -10.41
N ALA A 97 -15.04 8.88 -10.52
CA ALA A 97 -13.76 8.26 -10.83
C ALA A 97 -13.51 8.26 -12.34
N ALA A 98 -12.30 8.59 -12.76
CA ALA A 98 -11.89 8.49 -14.16
C ALA A 98 -11.85 7.02 -14.65
N ALA A 99 -11.81 6.06 -13.73
CA ALA A 99 -12.00 4.62 -13.99
C ALA A 99 -12.73 3.96 -12.80
N PRO A 100 -13.58 2.94 -13.05
CA PRO A 100 -14.18 2.14 -12.00
C PRO A 100 -13.13 1.48 -11.11
N CYS A 101 -13.49 1.23 -9.86
CA CYS A 101 -12.61 0.57 -8.89
C CYS A 101 -12.52 -0.95 -9.13
N ASP A 102 -13.39 -1.57 -9.93
CA ASP A 102 -13.39 -3.02 -10.21
C ASP A 102 -12.59 -3.44 -11.45
N VAL A 103 -11.84 -2.50 -12.07
CA VAL A 103 -11.11 -2.79 -13.30
C VAL A 103 -9.87 -3.61 -13.00
N HIS A 104 -9.85 -4.85 -13.50
CA HIS A 104 -8.68 -5.71 -13.47
C HIS A 104 -7.67 -5.31 -14.54
N TRP A 105 -6.65 -4.56 -14.15
CA TRP A 105 -5.54 -4.19 -15.03
C TRP A 105 -4.55 -5.35 -15.25
N PRO A 106 -4.07 -5.59 -16.49
CA PRO A 106 -3.12 -6.66 -16.79
C PRO A 106 -1.69 -6.28 -16.35
N VAL A 107 -1.43 -6.40 -15.04
CA VAL A 107 -0.14 -6.10 -14.41
C VAL A 107 0.97 -7.03 -14.92
N TRP A 108 0.66 -8.32 -15.09
CA TRP A 108 1.63 -9.39 -15.43
C TRP A 108 1.67 -9.76 -16.92
N GLY A 109 0.99 -8.99 -17.78
CA GLY A 109 0.86 -9.26 -19.22
C GLY A 109 -0.50 -9.83 -19.61
N ALA A 110 -0.91 -9.61 -20.86
CA ALA A 110 -2.20 -10.10 -21.38
C ALA A 110 -2.17 -11.63 -21.50
N GLY A 111 -2.82 -12.32 -20.56
CA GLY A 111 -2.89 -13.80 -20.52
C GLY A 111 -2.21 -14.47 -19.33
N ALA A 112 -1.54 -13.71 -18.46
CA ALA A 112 -1.01 -14.29 -17.22
C ALA A 112 -2.15 -14.60 -16.23
N SER A 113 -2.24 -15.86 -15.79
CA SER A 113 -3.19 -16.30 -14.76
C SER A 113 -2.99 -15.59 -13.42
N LEU A 114 -1.82 -14.98 -13.20
CA LEU A 114 -1.51 -14.18 -12.02
C LEU A 114 -2.35 -12.89 -11.93
N ASN A 115 -2.92 -12.39 -13.03
CA ASN A 115 -3.74 -11.18 -13.00
C ASN A 115 -5.07 -11.35 -12.23
N SER A 116 -5.55 -12.59 -12.02
CA SER A 116 -6.77 -12.82 -11.24
C SER A 116 -6.51 -12.94 -9.73
N VAL A 117 -5.28 -13.27 -9.32
CA VAL A 117 -4.91 -13.48 -7.91
C VAL A 117 -4.13 -12.30 -7.36
N LEU A 118 -3.24 -11.71 -8.17
CA LEU A 118 -2.29 -10.69 -7.74
C LEU A 118 -2.56 -9.37 -8.46
N THR A 119 -3.68 -8.76 -8.08
CA THR A 119 -4.16 -7.47 -8.59
C THR A 119 -3.44 -6.30 -7.90
N ILE A 120 -3.62 -5.08 -8.44
CA ILE A 120 -3.05 -3.85 -7.86
C ILE A 120 -3.52 -3.63 -6.41
N PRO A 121 -4.81 -3.82 -6.06
CA PRO A 121 -5.27 -3.75 -4.68
C PRO A 121 -4.62 -4.77 -3.74
N VAL A 122 -4.40 -6.01 -4.20
CA VAL A 122 -3.75 -7.05 -3.38
C VAL A 122 -2.32 -6.63 -3.06
N LEU A 123 -1.58 -6.12 -4.04
CA LEU A 123 -0.22 -5.63 -3.86
C LEU A 123 -0.13 -4.50 -2.82
N SER A 124 -1.07 -3.55 -2.84
CA SER A 124 -1.08 -2.46 -1.86
C SER A 124 -1.43 -2.96 -0.45
N LEU A 125 -2.36 -3.90 -0.32
CA LEU A 125 -2.71 -4.53 0.95
C LEU A 125 -1.51 -5.27 1.55
N VAL A 126 -0.77 -6.03 0.74
CA VAL A 126 0.46 -6.71 1.17
C VAL A 126 1.50 -5.70 1.64
N ALA A 127 1.72 -4.61 0.90
CA ALA A 127 2.68 -3.57 1.29
C ALA A 127 2.34 -2.93 2.65
N PHE A 128 1.08 -2.51 2.86
CA PHE A 128 0.66 -1.96 4.16
C PHE A 128 0.76 -2.99 5.29
N THR A 129 0.40 -4.25 5.03
CA THR A 129 0.52 -5.33 6.02
C THR A 129 1.97 -5.55 6.44
N LEU A 130 2.91 -5.56 5.48
CA LEU A 130 4.34 -5.67 5.76
C LEU A 130 4.86 -4.49 6.57
N ILE A 131 4.47 -3.26 6.21
CA ILE A 131 4.87 -2.05 6.96
C ILE A 131 4.35 -2.12 8.40
N ILE A 132 3.07 -2.43 8.59
CA ILE A 132 2.47 -2.56 9.93
C ILE A 132 3.19 -3.67 10.72
N GLY A 133 3.38 -4.86 10.13
CA GLY A 133 4.05 -5.98 10.80
C GLY A 133 5.49 -5.68 11.21
N LEU A 134 6.26 -5.01 10.36
CA LEU A 134 7.64 -4.61 10.64
C LEU A 134 7.74 -3.55 11.75
N LEU A 135 6.76 -2.64 11.82
CA LEU A 135 6.69 -1.58 12.83
C LEU A 135 6.08 -2.05 14.16
N SER A 136 5.13 -2.99 14.13
CA SER A 136 4.39 -3.50 15.29
C SER A 136 5.12 -4.61 16.04
N TRP A 137 6.09 -5.29 15.42
CA TRP A 137 6.87 -6.34 16.07
C TRP A 137 7.71 -5.77 17.23
N ALA A 138 7.12 -5.71 18.43
CA ALA A 138 7.83 -5.52 19.68
C ALA A 138 8.48 -6.85 20.06
N ARG A 139 9.82 -6.88 20.18
CA ARG A 139 10.47 -8.00 20.86
C ARG A 139 10.39 -7.68 22.35
N GLU A 140 10.05 -8.71 23.14
CA GLU A 140 9.99 -8.64 24.60
C GLU A 140 11.18 -7.87 25.17
N ARG A 141 10.88 -6.93 26.09
CA ARG A 141 11.89 -6.40 26.98
C ARG A 141 12.46 -7.61 27.72
N LYS A 142 13.68 -8.04 27.37
CA LYS A 142 14.47 -8.83 28.31
C LYS A 142 14.73 -7.90 29.50
N VAL A 143 13.92 -8.06 30.53
CA VAL A 143 14.18 -7.56 31.88
C VAL A 143 15.37 -8.33 32.43
#